data_AF-A0A2I0CW22-F1
#
_entry.id   AF-A0A2I0CW22-F1
#
_cell.length_a   1.000
_cell.length_b   1.000
_cell.length_c   1.000
_cell.angle_alpha   90.00
_cell.angle_beta   90.00
_cell.angle_gamma   90.00
#
_symmetry.space_group_name_H-M   'P 1'
#
loop_
_entity.id
_entity.type
_entity.pdbx_description
1 polymer ?
#
loop_
_entity_poly.entity_id
_entity_poly.type
_entity_poly.pdbx_seq_one_letter_code
_entity_poly.pdbx_strand_id
1 'polypeptide(L)'
;MAGDDPKEILFLCALQNAVKHGGVPEPGDVVGVGVGGNPGLRGRAKEVSALVKEAIAEVAALSPEQREATLKGRAPEMFAALSEKHEHKKVLPDLEKAGKGVAMRFAPNPSGPLHIGHARAAVLNDAYVTQYSGRYILRIEDTDPKRVDPEAYAMVVEDLQWLGLGITETVTQSDRLSLYYDICRQLIERGGAYVCT
;
A
#
# COMPACT_ATOMS: atom_id res chain seq x y z
N MET A 1 -3.64 10.23 34.93
CA MET A 1 -4.98 10.24 34.32
C MET A 1 -5.20 11.67 33.84
N ALA A 2 -4.90 11.98 32.59
CA ALA A 2 -5.36 13.22 31.99
C ALA A 2 -6.89 13.22 32.12
N GLY A 3 -7.43 14.19 32.86
CA GLY A 3 -8.82 14.18 33.28
C GLY A 3 -9.76 14.15 32.08
N ASP A 4 -10.97 13.63 32.29
CA ASP A 4 -12.07 13.59 31.32
C ASP A 4 -12.56 15.00 30.87
N ASP A 5 -11.79 16.07 31.11
CA ASP A 5 -12.11 17.44 30.72
C ASP A 5 -11.86 17.64 29.22
N PRO A 6 -12.91 17.89 28.41
CA PRO A 6 -12.79 18.18 26.99
C PRO A 6 -11.78 19.28 26.66
N LYS A 7 -11.64 20.29 27.53
CA LYS A 7 -10.73 21.42 27.28
C LYS A 7 -9.27 20.96 27.33
N GLU A 8 -8.87 20.25 28.39
CA GLU A 8 -7.50 19.76 28.56
C GLU A 8 -7.15 18.74 27.47
N ILE A 9 -8.07 17.86 27.10
CA ILE A 9 -7.88 16.89 26.01
C ILE A 9 -7.54 17.60 24.69
N LEU A 10 -8.37 18.57 24.30
CA LEU A 10 -8.19 19.30 23.04
C LEU A 10 -6.92 20.16 23.06
N PHE A 11 -6.58 20.75 24.21
CA PHE A 11 -5.32 21.47 24.41
C PHE A 11 -4.11 20.56 24.23
N LEU A 12 -4.07 19.39 24.90
CA LEU A 12 -2.96 18.45 24.77
C LEU A 12 -2.83 17.89 23.34
N CYS A 13 -3.95 17.65 22.64
CA CYS A 13 -3.92 17.27 21.22
C CYS A 13 -3.33 18.38 20.33
N ALA A 14 -3.76 19.63 20.52
CA ALA A 14 -3.22 20.77 19.78
C ALA A 14 -1.72 20.98 20.07
N LEU A 15 -1.33 20.85 21.34
CA LEU A 15 0.05 21.00 21.80
C LEU A 15 0.95 19.89 21.23
N GLN A 16 0.50 18.64 21.24
CA GLN A 16 1.24 17.52 20.66
C GLN A 16 1.45 17.69 19.15
N ASN A 17 0.42 18.11 18.42
CA ASN A 17 0.54 18.39 16.99
C ASN A 17 1.55 19.52 16.74
N ALA A 18 1.47 20.59 17.53
CA ALA A 18 2.37 21.73 17.39
C ALA A 18 3.84 21.40 17.61
N VAL A 19 4.13 20.55 18.61
CA VAL A 19 5.49 20.06 18.86
C VAL A 19 5.95 19.12 17.73
N LYS A 20 5.07 18.24 17.25
CA LYS A 20 5.40 17.27 16.19
C LYS A 20 5.76 17.95 14.86
N HIS A 21 5.03 19.00 14.49
CA HIS A 21 5.12 19.65 13.18
C HIS A 21 5.80 21.03 13.21
N GLY A 22 6.17 21.53 14.39
CA GLY A 22 6.87 22.80 14.56
C GLY A 22 6.02 24.05 14.28
N GLY A 23 4.69 23.92 14.23
CA GLY A 23 3.76 24.98 13.84
C GLY A 23 2.50 24.99 14.68
N VAL A 24 1.64 26.01 14.52
CA VAL A 24 0.31 26.01 15.15
C VAL A 24 -0.62 25.13 14.30
N PRO A 25 -1.37 24.16 14.89
CA PRO A 25 -2.21 23.25 14.14
C PRO A 25 -3.48 23.91 13.60
N GLU A 26 -4.04 23.34 12.53
CA GLU A 26 -5.35 23.72 12.03
C GLU A 26 -6.47 23.04 12.86
N PRO A 27 -7.70 23.59 12.91
CA PRO A 27 -8.81 22.98 13.65
C PRO A 27 -9.08 21.51 13.29
N GLY A 28 -8.90 21.14 12.02
CA GLY A 28 -9.09 19.75 11.56
C GLY A 28 -8.11 18.77 12.19
N ASP A 29 -6.87 19.19 12.40
CA ASP A 29 -5.80 18.36 12.97
C ASP A 29 -6.09 18.00 14.43
N VAL A 30 -6.65 18.96 15.18
CA VAL A 30 -7.00 18.80 16.60
C VAL A 30 -8.27 17.96 16.75
N VAL A 31 -9.30 18.22 15.92
CA VAL A 31 -10.57 17.49 15.97
C VAL A 31 -10.36 16.00 15.66
N GLY A 32 -9.59 15.68 14.60
CA GLY A 32 -9.37 14.29 14.18
C GLY A 32 -8.74 13.43 15.27
N VAL A 33 -7.70 13.95 15.92
CA VAL A 33 -6.98 13.25 17.00
C VAL A 33 -7.80 13.25 18.30
N GLY A 34 -8.33 14.41 18.70
CA GLY A 34 -9.06 14.57 19.96
C GLY A 34 -10.37 13.80 20.02
N VAL A 35 -11.21 13.89 18.98
CA VAL A 35 -12.51 13.19 18.91
C VAL A 35 -12.34 11.71 18.52
N GLY A 36 -11.31 11.40 17.72
CA GLY A 36 -10.97 10.03 17.34
C GLY A 36 -10.61 9.16 18.55
N GLY A 37 -9.75 9.70 19.43
CA GLY A 37 -9.27 9.03 20.64
C GLY A 37 -10.23 9.06 21.83
N ASN A 38 -11.23 9.94 21.84
CA ASN A 38 -12.12 10.15 23.00
C ASN A 38 -13.61 10.04 22.60
N PRO A 39 -14.24 8.87 22.79
CA PRO A 39 -15.64 8.65 22.43
C PRO A 39 -16.63 9.63 23.09
N GLY A 40 -16.33 10.13 24.29
CA GLY A 40 -17.16 11.09 25.04
C GLY A 40 -17.31 12.47 24.40
N LEU A 41 -16.47 12.79 23.40
CA LEU A 41 -16.57 14.03 22.62
C LEU A 41 -17.43 13.87 21.35
N ARG A 42 -17.80 12.63 21.00
CA ARG A 42 -18.63 12.36 19.82
C ARG A 42 -20.04 12.90 20.04
N GLY A 43 -20.56 13.63 19.05
CA GLY A 43 -21.89 14.26 19.11
C GLY A 43 -21.93 15.66 19.74
N ARG A 44 -20.82 16.16 20.33
CA ARG A 44 -20.73 17.50 20.96
C ARG A 44 -20.11 18.55 20.02
N ALA A 45 -20.49 18.54 18.75
CA ALA A 45 -19.77 19.27 17.69
C ALA A 45 -19.62 20.79 17.94
N LYS A 46 -20.67 21.47 18.42
CA LYS A 46 -20.61 22.92 18.69
C LYS A 46 -19.64 23.27 19.81
N GLU A 47 -19.67 22.50 20.88
CA GLU A 47 -18.79 22.68 22.04
C GLU A 47 -17.34 22.37 21.68
N VAL A 48 -17.09 21.25 21.02
CA VAL A 48 -15.75 20.86 20.55
C VAL A 48 -15.18 21.93 19.62
N SER A 49 -15.97 22.47 18.70
CA SER A 49 -15.52 23.54 17.79
C SER A 49 -15.07 24.81 18.52
N ALA A 50 -15.77 25.19 19.59
CA ALA A 50 -15.39 26.34 20.43
C ALA A 50 -14.09 26.07 21.20
N LEU A 51 -14.02 24.92 21.88
CA LEU A 51 -12.86 24.52 22.67
C LEU A 51 -11.59 24.29 21.82
N VAL A 52 -11.74 23.79 20.59
CA VAL A 52 -10.61 23.66 19.66
C VAL A 52 -10.01 25.02 19.30
N LYS A 53 -10.85 26.02 19.03
CA LYS A 53 -10.36 27.38 18.73
C LYS A 53 -9.60 27.97 19.92
N GLU A 54 -10.13 27.78 21.13
CA GLU A 54 -9.49 28.21 22.36
C GLU A 54 -8.15 27.49 22.57
N ALA A 55 -8.12 26.17 22.45
CA ALA A 55 -6.90 25.35 22.56
C ALA A 55 -5.82 25.78 21.57
N ILE A 56 -6.19 26.04 20.31
CA ILE A 56 -5.25 26.50 19.28
C ILE A 56 -4.69 27.88 19.63
N ALA A 57 -5.52 28.80 20.11
CA ALA A 57 -5.08 30.13 20.53
C ALA A 57 -4.11 30.05 21.73
N GLU A 58 -4.40 29.19 22.71
CA GLU A 58 -3.52 28.95 23.85
C GLU A 58 -2.16 28.38 23.40
N VAL A 59 -2.13 27.42 22.48
CA VAL A 59 -0.89 26.86 21.93
C VAL A 59 -0.12 27.88 21.07
N ALA A 60 -0.83 28.72 20.32
CA ALA A 60 -0.23 29.78 19.50
C ALA A 60 0.49 30.84 20.33
N ALA A 61 0.00 31.11 21.54
CA ALA A 61 0.62 32.05 22.48
C ALA A 61 1.95 31.55 23.09
N LEU A 62 2.24 30.24 23.00
CA LEU A 62 3.48 29.64 23.50
C LEU A 62 4.58 29.66 22.42
N SER A 63 5.82 29.90 22.83
CA SER A 63 7.01 29.69 21.99
C SER A 63 7.25 28.20 21.73
N PRO A 64 8.02 27.81 20.69
CA PRO A 64 8.37 26.41 20.43
C PRO A 64 8.95 25.69 21.66
N GLU A 65 9.84 26.34 22.40
CA GLU A 65 10.48 25.79 23.60
C GLU A 65 9.46 25.63 24.74
N GLN A 66 8.55 26.59 24.88
CA GLN A 66 7.47 26.53 25.87
C GLN A 66 6.47 25.42 25.53
N ARG A 67 6.18 25.17 24.25
CA ARG A 67 5.29 24.09 23.82
C ARG A 67 5.88 22.73 24.20
N GLU A 68 7.16 22.50 23.91
CA GLU A 68 7.85 21.28 24.30
C GLU A 68 7.90 21.09 25.82
N ALA A 69 8.27 22.13 26.58
CA ALA A 69 8.34 22.08 28.03
C ALA A 69 6.95 21.80 28.64
N THR A 70 5.91 22.42 28.11
CA THR A 70 4.52 22.21 28.55
C THR A 70 4.06 20.78 28.25
N LEU A 71 4.37 20.25 27.07
CA LEU A 71 3.98 18.89 26.70
C LEU A 71 4.70 17.84 27.55
N LYS A 72 6.02 18.00 27.76
CA LYS A 72 6.82 17.14 28.67
C LYS A 72 6.27 17.16 30.10
N GLY A 73 5.87 18.33 30.59
CA GLY A 73 5.39 18.50 31.96
C GLY A 73 3.98 17.96 32.19
N ARG A 74 3.06 18.17 31.23
CA ARG A 74 1.64 17.83 31.39
C ARG A 74 1.26 16.45 30.86
N ALA A 75 1.91 15.99 29.80
CA ALA A 75 1.64 14.70 29.16
C ALA A 75 2.95 14.05 28.69
N PRO A 76 3.81 13.61 29.63
CA PRO A 76 5.11 13.01 29.31
C PRO A 76 4.97 11.78 28.39
N GLU A 77 3.89 11.01 28.51
CA GLU A 77 3.58 9.89 27.62
C GLU A 77 3.33 10.33 26.17
N MET A 78 2.62 11.44 25.97
CA MET A 78 2.36 12.00 24.64
C MET A 78 3.64 12.56 24.01
N PHE A 79 4.55 13.11 24.82
CA PHE A 79 5.86 13.57 24.39
C PHE A 79 6.78 12.39 24.01
N ALA A 80 6.82 11.33 24.82
CA ALA A 80 7.61 10.13 24.53
C ALA A 80 7.19 9.48 23.20
N ALA A 81 5.88 9.41 22.93
CA ALA A 81 5.33 8.89 21.69
C ALA A 81 5.74 9.69 20.43
N LEU A 82 6.10 10.98 20.55
CA LEU A 82 6.63 11.76 19.42
C LEU A 82 8.02 11.31 18.99
N SER A 83 8.78 10.67 19.89
CA SER A 83 10.15 10.21 19.65
C SER A 83 10.22 8.76 19.19
N GLU A 84 9.12 8.00 19.27
CA GLU A 84 9.06 6.65 18.75
C GLU A 84 9.07 6.66 17.21
N LYS A 85 10.20 6.25 16.63
CA LYS A 85 10.25 5.90 15.20
C LYS A 85 9.41 4.64 14.99
N HIS A 86 8.17 4.79 14.52
CA HIS A 86 7.42 3.66 13.98
C HIS A 86 8.10 3.19 12.70
N GLU A 87 8.94 2.15 12.83
CA GLU A 87 9.50 1.45 11.69
C GLU A 87 8.39 0.63 11.03
N HIS A 88 7.67 1.22 10.08
CA HIS A 88 6.75 0.47 9.24
C HIS A 88 7.56 -0.45 8.33
N LYS A 89 7.85 -1.66 8.80
CA LYS A 89 8.34 -2.74 7.96
C LYS A 89 7.18 -3.15 7.04
N LYS A 90 7.09 -2.53 5.86
CA LYS A 90 6.14 -2.91 4.81
C LYS A 90 6.64 -4.22 4.19
N VAL A 91 6.35 -5.33 4.85
CA VAL A 91 6.62 -6.68 4.33
C VAL A 91 5.39 -7.15 3.57
N LEU A 92 5.57 -7.89 2.49
CA LEU A 92 4.46 -8.57 1.82
C LEU A 92 3.89 -9.64 2.75
N PRO A 93 2.57 -9.86 2.74
CA PRO A 93 1.96 -10.93 3.52
C PRO A 93 2.48 -12.29 3.07
N ASP A 94 2.54 -13.26 3.97
CA ASP A 94 2.95 -14.61 3.59
C ASP A 94 1.92 -15.27 2.66
N LEU A 95 2.41 -16.09 1.75
CA LEU A 95 1.58 -16.89 0.87
C LEU A 95 1.06 -18.11 1.62
N GLU A 96 -0.24 -18.38 1.50
CA GLU A 96 -0.84 -19.56 2.13
C GLU A 96 -0.22 -20.85 1.60
N LYS A 97 0.16 -21.75 2.50
CA LYS A 97 0.74 -23.07 2.19
C LYS A 97 2.02 -23.01 1.33
N ALA A 98 2.72 -21.89 1.32
CA ALA A 98 3.96 -21.76 0.56
C ALA A 98 5.15 -22.40 1.31
N GLY A 99 5.81 -23.34 0.64
CA GLY A 99 7.16 -23.78 0.98
C GLY A 99 8.22 -22.95 0.23
N LYS A 100 9.49 -23.36 0.32
CA LYS A 100 10.53 -22.84 -0.57
C LYS A 100 10.26 -23.27 -2.02
N GLY A 101 10.70 -22.46 -2.99
CA GLY A 101 10.64 -22.81 -4.41
C GLY A 101 9.31 -22.51 -5.09
N VAL A 102 8.62 -21.44 -4.71
CA VAL A 102 7.37 -21.01 -5.39
C VAL A 102 7.62 -20.74 -6.88
N ALA A 103 6.61 -20.93 -7.71
CA ALA A 103 6.65 -20.53 -9.13
C ALA A 103 5.65 -19.40 -9.36
N MET A 104 6.15 -18.22 -9.73
CA MET A 104 5.34 -17.06 -10.07
C MET A 104 5.43 -16.76 -11.57
N ARG A 105 4.43 -16.06 -12.11
CA ARG A 105 4.49 -15.58 -13.50
C ARG A 105 3.96 -14.17 -13.67
N PHE A 106 4.67 -13.40 -14.49
CA PHE A 106 4.18 -12.17 -15.09
C PHE A 106 3.76 -12.45 -16.52
N ALA A 107 2.51 -12.11 -16.83
CA ALA A 107 1.84 -12.57 -18.04
C ALA A 107 1.26 -11.40 -18.85
N PRO A 108 2.09 -10.57 -19.50
CA PRO A 108 1.63 -9.45 -20.30
C PRO A 108 1.15 -9.91 -21.69
N ASN A 109 0.21 -9.16 -22.26
CA ASN A 109 -0.07 -9.23 -23.70
C ASN A 109 0.99 -8.37 -24.44
N PRO A 110 1.49 -8.79 -25.61
CA PRO A 110 2.42 -7.98 -26.39
C PRO A 110 1.66 -6.96 -27.25
N SER A 111 0.91 -6.06 -26.62
CA SER A 111 0.11 -5.03 -27.33
C SER A 111 0.76 -3.63 -27.33
N GLY A 112 2.00 -3.54 -26.86
CA GLY A 112 2.76 -2.31 -26.66
C GLY A 112 3.72 -2.43 -25.46
N PRO A 113 4.42 -1.35 -25.08
CA PRO A 113 5.33 -1.34 -23.94
C PRO A 113 4.60 -1.46 -22.60
N LEU A 114 5.35 -1.78 -21.54
CA LEU A 114 4.79 -1.88 -20.20
C LEU A 114 4.52 -0.48 -19.59
N HIS A 115 3.28 -0.22 -19.18
CA HIS A 115 2.96 0.94 -18.34
C HIS A 115 3.10 0.64 -16.83
N ILE A 116 2.98 1.68 -15.98
CA ILE A 116 3.13 1.60 -14.51
C ILE A 116 2.26 0.53 -13.82
N GLY A 117 1.07 0.24 -14.35
CA GLY A 117 0.22 -0.84 -13.84
C GLY A 117 0.87 -2.23 -13.93
N HIS A 118 1.65 -2.47 -14.98
CA HIS A 118 2.40 -3.71 -15.17
C HIS A 118 3.54 -3.82 -14.18
N ALA A 119 4.25 -2.72 -13.92
CA ALA A 119 5.35 -2.70 -12.96
C ALA A 119 4.90 -3.18 -11.57
N ARG A 120 3.69 -2.81 -11.11
CA ARG A 120 3.13 -3.32 -9.86
C ARG A 120 3.02 -4.85 -9.86
N ALA A 121 2.43 -5.43 -10.90
CA ALA A 121 2.29 -6.88 -11.00
C ALA A 121 3.65 -7.57 -11.10
N ALA A 122 4.55 -7.02 -11.92
CA ALA A 122 5.86 -7.62 -12.19
C ALA A 122 6.77 -7.59 -10.95
N VAL A 123 6.86 -6.45 -10.25
CA VAL A 123 7.68 -6.31 -9.04
C VAL A 123 7.13 -7.15 -7.88
N LEU A 124 5.81 -7.24 -7.72
CA LEU A 124 5.23 -8.05 -6.63
C LEU A 124 5.49 -9.55 -6.83
N ASN A 125 5.41 -10.05 -8.06
CA ASN A 125 5.75 -11.45 -8.34
C ASN A 125 7.24 -11.72 -8.05
N ASP A 126 8.12 -10.81 -8.46
CA ASP A 126 9.56 -10.92 -8.21
C ASP A 126 9.91 -10.89 -6.71
N ALA A 127 9.25 -10.02 -5.94
CA ALA A 127 9.42 -9.93 -4.50
C ALA A 127 9.04 -11.25 -3.79
N TYR A 128 7.94 -11.90 -4.21
CA TYR A 128 7.59 -13.22 -3.71
C TYR A 128 8.58 -14.30 -4.15
N VAL A 129 9.06 -14.26 -5.39
CA VAL A 129 10.11 -15.19 -5.85
C VAL A 129 11.37 -15.06 -5.00
N THR A 130 11.79 -13.83 -4.70
CA THR A 130 12.94 -13.55 -3.84
C THR A 130 12.70 -14.07 -2.41
N GLN A 131 11.56 -13.76 -1.82
CA GLN A 131 11.20 -14.18 -0.46
C GLN A 131 11.19 -15.70 -0.29
N TYR A 132 10.71 -16.42 -1.30
CA TYR A 132 10.52 -17.87 -1.23
C TYR A 132 11.58 -18.68 -2.01
N SER A 133 12.63 -18.03 -2.53
CA SER A 133 13.66 -18.67 -3.36
C SER A 133 13.07 -19.47 -4.53
N GLY A 134 12.14 -18.82 -5.23
CA GLY A 134 11.32 -19.41 -6.28
C GLY A 134 11.89 -19.29 -7.70
N ARG A 135 11.02 -19.54 -8.68
CA ARG A 135 11.26 -19.28 -10.10
C ARG A 135 10.27 -18.24 -10.60
N TYR A 136 10.75 -17.38 -11.48
CA TYR A 136 9.94 -16.33 -12.08
C TYR A 136 9.82 -16.52 -13.60
N ILE A 137 8.59 -16.67 -14.08
CA ILE A 137 8.29 -16.95 -15.48
C ILE A 137 7.72 -15.70 -16.14
N LEU A 138 8.33 -15.25 -17.24
CA LEU A 138 7.70 -14.33 -18.18
C LEU A 138 6.85 -15.16 -19.14
N ARG A 139 5.54 -14.92 -19.18
CA ARG A 139 4.64 -15.58 -20.14
C ARG A 139 3.99 -14.57 -21.06
N ILE A 140 4.45 -14.45 -22.29
CA ILE A 140 3.82 -13.57 -23.28
C ILE A 140 2.49 -14.19 -23.70
N GLU A 141 1.38 -13.48 -23.45
CA GLU A 141 0.01 -13.91 -23.77
C GLU A 141 -0.44 -13.32 -25.11
N ASP A 142 -0.01 -13.97 -26.20
CA ASP A 142 -0.17 -13.50 -27.59
C ASP A 142 -1.27 -14.24 -28.38
N THR A 143 -2.28 -14.77 -27.69
CA THR A 143 -3.35 -15.58 -28.32
C THR A 143 -4.44 -14.78 -29.04
N ASP A 144 -4.39 -13.44 -29.00
CA ASP A 144 -5.23 -12.57 -29.85
C ASP A 144 -4.36 -11.90 -30.93
N PRO A 145 -4.27 -12.49 -32.15
CA PRO A 145 -3.40 -11.99 -33.21
C PRO A 145 -3.68 -10.55 -33.62
N LYS A 146 -4.89 -10.03 -33.41
CA LYS A 146 -5.27 -8.66 -33.80
C LYS A 146 -4.70 -7.59 -32.87
N ARG A 147 -4.26 -8.00 -31.67
CA ARG A 147 -3.74 -7.10 -30.63
C ARG A 147 -2.25 -7.23 -30.43
N VAL A 148 -1.59 -8.07 -31.23
CA VAL A 148 -0.15 -8.24 -31.17
C VAL A 148 0.53 -7.10 -31.90
N ASP A 149 1.38 -6.39 -31.16
CA ASP A 149 2.42 -5.51 -31.69
C ASP A 149 3.74 -6.30 -31.71
N PRO A 150 4.30 -6.61 -32.89
CA PRO A 150 5.57 -7.33 -33.00
C PRO A 150 6.74 -6.66 -32.27
N GLU A 151 6.75 -5.34 -32.15
CA GLU A 151 7.82 -4.61 -31.44
C GLU A 151 7.71 -4.82 -29.92
N ALA A 152 6.50 -5.08 -29.41
CA ALA A 152 6.24 -5.25 -27.99
C ALA A 152 6.94 -6.47 -27.38
N TYR A 153 7.30 -7.49 -28.17
CA TYR A 153 8.09 -8.61 -27.67
C TYR A 153 9.45 -8.15 -27.13
N ALA A 154 10.11 -7.24 -27.85
CA ALA A 154 11.39 -6.67 -27.42
C ALA A 154 11.18 -5.65 -26.29
N MET A 155 10.22 -4.73 -26.45
CA MET A 155 9.93 -3.70 -25.44
C MET A 155 9.62 -4.28 -24.06
N VAL A 156 8.81 -5.35 -24.00
CA VAL A 156 8.48 -6.02 -22.73
C VAL A 156 9.74 -6.57 -22.05
N VAL A 157 10.66 -7.18 -22.80
CA VAL A 157 11.90 -7.73 -22.24
C VAL A 157 12.81 -6.60 -21.75
N GLU A 158 12.95 -5.53 -22.53
CA GLU A 158 13.73 -4.35 -22.16
C GLU A 158 13.20 -3.67 -20.89
N ASP A 159 11.89 -3.48 -20.77
CA ASP A 159 11.25 -2.89 -19.60
C ASP A 159 11.49 -3.73 -18.34
N LEU A 160 11.40 -5.06 -18.44
CA LEU A 160 11.64 -5.98 -17.31
C LEU A 160 13.12 -6.01 -16.91
N GLN A 161 14.04 -5.92 -17.87
CA GLN A 161 15.47 -5.79 -17.60
C GLN A 161 15.78 -4.45 -16.93
N TRP A 162 15.16 -3.36 -17.39
CA TRP A 162 15.30 -2.04 -16.78
C TRP A 162 14.78 -2.02 -15.33
N LEU A 163 13.70 -2.75 -15.03
CA LEU A 163 13.20 -2.94 -13.67
C LEU A 163 14.08 -3.85 -12.80
N GLY A 164 15.06 -4.55 -13.38
CA GLY A 164 15.99 -5.42 -12.66
C GLY A 164 15.35 -6.72 -12.14
N LEU A 165 14.30 -7.22 -12.80
CA LEU A 165 13.55 -8.39 -12.34
C LEU A 165 14.25 -9.71 -12.70
N GLY A 166 14.23 -10.67 -11.79
CA GLY A 166 14.92 -11.96 -11.91
C GLY A 166 14.15 -13.00 -12.73
N ILE A 167 13.78 -12.69 -13.98
CA ILE A 167 13.10 -13.64 -14.87
C ILE A 167 14.02 -14.84 -15.14
N THR A 168 13.53 -16.05 -14.84
CA THR A 168 14.26 -17.32 -14.97
C THR A 168 13.86 -18.14 -16.19
N GLU A 169 12.67 -17.88 -16.74
CA GLU A 169 12.09 -18.64 -17.84
C GLU A 169 11.17 -17.73 -18.65
N THR A 170 11.19 -17.86 -19.97
CA THR A 170 10.29 -17.12 -20.87
C THR A 170 9.49 -18.12 -21.70
N VAL A 171 8.18 -17.90 -21.80
CA VAL A 171 7.23 -18.73 -22.53
C VAL A 171 6.34 -17.85 -23.39
N THR A 172 6.21 -18.16 -24.67
CA THR A 172 5.23 -17.53 -25.57
C THR A 172 4.02 -18.45 -25.71
N GLN A 173 2.80 -17.92 -25.64
CA GLN A 173 1.59 -18.76 -25.69
C GLN A 173 1.29 -19.29 -27.08
N SER A 174 1.58 -18.54 -28.15
CA SER A 174 1.36 -18.99 -29.53
C SER A 174 2.19 -20.23 -29.89
N ASP A 175 3.38 -20.38 -29.32
CA ASP A 175 4.22 -21.58 -29.46
C ASP A 175 3.57 -22.85 -28.84
N ARG A 176 2.51 -22.67 -28.04
CA ARG A 176 1.84 -23.74 -27.28
C ARG A 176 0.42 -24.04 -27.77
N LEU A 177 -0.01 -23.45 -28.90
CA LEU A 177 -1.35 -23.67 -29.43
C LEU A 177 -1.67 -25.16 -29.66
N SER A 178 -0.70 -25.94 -30.15
CA SER A 178 -0.84 -27.39 -30.34
C SER A 178 -1.24 -28.11 -29.05
N LEU A 179 -0.53 -27.82 -27.95
CA LEU A 179 -0.86 -28.33 -26.62
C LEU A 179 -2.28 -27.94 -26.20
N TYR A 180 -2.68 -26.69 -26.41
CA TYR A 180 -4.03 -26.24 -26.05
C TYR A 180 -5.11 -26.97 -26.85
N TYR A 181 -4.89 -27.19 -28.15
CA TYR A 181 -5.80 -27.99 -28.98
C TYR A 181 -5.94 -29.42 -28.48
N ASP A 182 -4.84 -30.08 -28.10
CA ASP A 182 -4.87 -31.44 -27.58
C ASP A 182 -5.61 -31.53 -26.24
N ILE A 183 -5.40 -30.56 -25.35
CA ILE A 183 -6.15 -30.48 -24.08
C ILE A 183 -7.64 -30.22 -24.34
N CYS A 184 -8.00 -29.34 -25.29
CA CYS A 184 -9.39 -29.11 -25.66
C CYS A 184 -10.06 -30.38 -26.22
N ARG A 185 -9.37 -31.17 -27.05
CA ARG A 185 -9.88 -32.46 -27.53
C ARG A 185 -10.17 -33.41 -26.38
N GLN A 186 -9.21 -33.58 -25.47
CA GLN A 186 -9.40 -34.43 -24.28
C GLN A 186 -10.56 -33.94 -23.39
N LEU A 187 -10.74 -32.62 -23.28
CA LEU A 187 -11.84 -32.04 -22.51
C LEU A 187 -13.20 -32.34 -23.14
N ILE A 188 -13.32 -32.26 -24.47
CA ILE A 188 -14.52 -32.64 -25.21
C ILE A 188 -14.80 -34.14 -25.07
N GLU A 189 -13.77 -34.99 -25.22
CA GLU A 189 -13.89 -36.45 -25.06
C GLU A 189 -14.39 -36.86 -23.66
N ARG A 190 -14.03 -36.09 -22.62
CA ARG A 190 -14.49 -36.30 -21.24
C ARG A 190 -15.85 -35.67 -20.95
N GLY A 191 -16.50 -35.04 -21.93
CA GLY A 191 -17.77 -34.34 -21.75
C GLY A 191 -17.67 -33.03 -20.97
N GLY A 192 -16.47 -32.47 -20.81
CA GLY A 192 -16.23 -31.21 -20.09
C GLY A 192 -16.32 -29.95 -20.96
N ALA A 193 -16.48 -30.11 -22.27
CA ALA A 193 -16.68 -29.01 -23.23
C ALA A 193 -17.50 -29.48 -24.45
N TYR A 194 -18.11 -28.53 -25.16
CA TYR A 194 -18.85 -28.76 -26.40
C TYR A 194 -18.68 -27.57 -27.36
N VAL A 195 -18.99 -27.77 -28.63
CA VAL A 195 -19.04 -26.70 -29.63
C VAL A 195 -20.43 -26.07 -29.62
N CYS A 196 -20.53 -24.80 -29.26
CA CYS A 196 -21.75 -24.02 -29.38
C CYS A 196 -21.85 -23.46 -30.81
N THR A 197 -23.01 -23.63 -31.44
CA THR A 197 -23.27 -23.25 -32.84
C THR A 197 -24.25 -22.10 -32.92
#